data_AF-A0A1X2I3N9-F1
#
_entry.id   AF-A0A1X2I3N9-F1
#
_cell.length_a   1.000
_cell.length_b   1.000
_cell.length_c   1.000
_cell.angle_alpha   90.00
_cell.angle_beta   90.00
_cell.angle_gamma   90.00
#
_symmetry.space_group_name_H-M   'P 1'
#
loop_
_entity.id
_entity.type
_entity.pdbx_description
1 polymer ?
#
loop_
_entity_poly.entity_id
_entity_poly.type
_entity_poly.pdbx_seq_one_letter_code
_entity_poly.pdbx_strand_id
1 'polypeptide(L)'
;ATVFAYGQTSSGKTYMGTDSEPGIIRRAVDEIFSYIKTDVDNEFLLRVSYLEIYNETIRDLLAPENENIKIHENKKANNNIIKENAENGGGRRGVYVTPMKEEIVTCGQDVLNVIQRGEGNRHISTTDYNLHSSRSHAIFQMVIESRQRIPENSTSILKSSMKSAGSKRSVESNLIDLAGSEKAASNQDRRKEGAYINKSLLTLGTVISKLTESGKNSGHIPYRDSKLTRILQPSLSGHAKVVVICTISPHIGAVDESINTLKFATRVKKVVLAAKNDAVRNKYG
;
A
#
# COMPACT_ATOMS: atom_id res chain seq x y z
N ALA A 1 1.22 -0.60 8.23
CA ALA A 1 2.33 -1.46 7.78
C ALA A 1 2.23 -1.63 6.27
N THR A 2 3.30 -2.02 5.58
CA THR A 2 3.28 -2.19 4.12
C THR A 2 3.79 -3.59 3.77
N VAL A 3 2.95 -4.38 3.09
CA VAL A 3 3.23 -5.76 2.71
C VAL A 3 3.33 -5.85 1.20
N PHE A 4 4.42 -6.43 0.70
CA PHE A 4 4.69 -6.65 -0.72
C PHE A 4 4.60 -8.13 -1.06
N ALA A 5 3.95 -8.49 -2.16
CA ALA A 5 4.20 -9.75 -2.85
C ALA A 5 5.16 -9.50 -4.02
N TYR A 6 6.31 -10.18 -4.05
CA TYR A 6 7.33 -10.04 -5.09
C TYR A 6 7.73 -11.40 -5.66
N GLY A 7 7.92 -11.47 -6.97
CA GLY A 7 8.30 -12.70 -7.68
C GLY A 7 7.88 -12.67 -9.15
N GLN A 8 8.30 -13.68 -9.89
CA GLN A 8 7.95 -13.84 -11.31
C GLN A 8 6.44 -14.02 -11.52
N THR A 9 5.97 -13.91 -12.76
CA THR A 9 4.61 -14.26 -13.14
C THR A 9 4.28 -15.71 -12.81
N SER A 10 3.03 -15.91 -12.41
CA SER A 10 2.50 -17.22 -11.99
C SER A 10 3.18 -17.84 -10.76
N SER A 11 3.92 -17.06 -9.96
CA SER A 11 4.47 -17.51 -8.68
C SER A 11 3.47 -17.47 -7.51
N GLY A 12 2.24 -16.98 -7.73
CA GLY A 12 1.19 -16.91 -6.71
C GLY A 12 1.07 -15.59 -5.95
N LYS A 13 1.61 -14.48 -6.47
CA LYS A 13 1.54 -13.14 -5.83
C LYS A 13 0.10 -12.69 -5.51
N THR A 14 -0.81 -12.85 -6.46
CA THR A 14 -2.22 -12.45 -6.38
C THR A 14 -3.10 -13.51 -5.68
N TYR A 15 -2.53 -14.56 -5.09
CA TYR A 15 -3.33 -15.64 -4.51
C TYR A 15 -4.06 -15.18 -3.25
N MET A 16 -5.38 -15.06 -3.35
CA MET A 16 -6.28 -14.64 -2.26
C MET A 16 -6.64 -15.77 -1.29
N GLY A 17 -6.29 -17.02 -1.62
CA GLY A 17 -6.71 -18.21 -0.89
C GLY A 17 -8.03 -18.80 -1.39
N THR A 18 -8.46 -19.85 -0.71
CA THR A 18 -9.78 -20.47 -0.81
C THR A 18 -10.51 -20.34 0.52
N ASP A 19 -11.78 -20.72 0.58
CA ASP A 19 -12.54 -20.72 1.85
C ASP A 19 -11.92 -21.66 2.89
N SER A 20 -11.37 -22.81 2.45
CA SER A 20 -10.66 -23.75 3.31
C SER A 20 -9.24 -23.32 3.66
N GLU A 21 -8.61 -22.53 2.79
CA GLU A 21 -7.23 -22.06 2.96
C GLU A 21 -7.15 -20.57 2.63
N PRO A 22 -7.61 -19.69 3.54
CA PRO A 22 -7.64 -18.26 3.28
C PRO A 22 -6.22 -17.72 3.08
N GLY A 23 -6.06 -16.81 2.12
CA GLY A 23 -4.79 -16.17 1.83
C GLY A 23 -4.44 -15.12 2.88
N ILE A 24 -3.24 -14.54 2.76
CA ILE A 24 -2.70 -13.60 3.73
C ILE A 24 -3.58 -12.36 3.91
N ILE A 25 -4.21 -11.89 2.83
CA ILE A 25 -5.08 -10.72 2.86
C ILE A 25 -6.32 -10.98 3.72
N ARG A 26 -7.01 -12.10 3.48
CA ARG A 26 -8.18 -12.46 4.28
C ARG A 26 -7.82 -12.67 5.74
N ARG A 27 -6.73 -13.39 6.02
CA ARG A 27 -6.24 -13.60 7.40
C ARG A 27 -5.94 -12.28 8.11
N ALA A 28 -5.25 -11.35 7.44
CA ALA A 28 -4.93 -10.04 8.00
C ALA A 28 -6.19 -9.20 8.27
N VAL A 29 -7.16 -9.23 7.36
CA VAL A 29 -8.45 -8.54 7.53
C VAL A 29 -9.22 -9.11 8.73
N ASP A 30 -9.31 -10.44 8.83
CA ASP A 30 -9.99 -11.10 9.93
C ASP A 30 -9.33 -10.78 11.28
N GLU A 31 -7.99 -10.75 11.34
CA GLU A 31 -7.24 -10.37 12.54
C GLU A 31 -7.49 -8.91 12.94
N ILE A 32 -7.49 -7.98 11.98
CA ILE A 32 -7.79 -6.55 12.23
C ILE A 32 -9.19 -6.39 12.83
N PHE A 33 -10.21 -7.01 12.21
CA PHE A 33 -11.58 -6.90 12.72
C PHE A 33 -11.80 -7.67 14.02
N SER A 34 -11.05 -8.76 14.25
CA SER A 34 -11.05 -9.45 15.55
C SER A 34 -10.50 -8.54 16.65
N TYR A 35 -9.39 -7.86 16.39
CA TYR A 35 -8.82 -6.89 17.34
C TYR A 35 -9.80 -5.76 17.66
N ILE A 36 -10.40 -5.16 16.62
CA ILE A 36 -11.39 -4.08 16.77
C ILE A 36 -12.57 -4.52 17.64
N LYS A 37 -13.05 -5.75 17.49
CA LYS A 37 -14.15 -6.28 18.32
C LYS A 37 -13.77 -6.43 19.79
N THR A 38 -12.50 -6.67 20.09
CA THR A 38 -12.00 -6.84 21.47
C THR A 38 -11.64 -5.52 22.15
N ASP A 39 -11.37 -4.46 21.39
CA ASP A 39 -11.06 -3.13 21.92
C ASP A 39 -12.34 -2.35 22.21
N VAL A 40 -12.78 -2.37 23.47
CA VAL A 40 -13.99 -1.68 23.94
C VAL A 40 -13.77 -0.20 24.24
N ASP A 41 -12.51 0.23 24.37
CA ASP A 41 -12.13 1.57 24.80
C ASP A 41 -12.05 2.55 23.64
N ASN A 42 -11.97 2.05 22.40
CA ASN A 42 -11.80 2.86 21.21
C ASN A 42 -12.96 2.68 20.21
N GLU A 43 -13.25 3.75 19.49
CA GLU A 43 -14.06 3.73 18.28
C GLU A 43 -13.15 3.74 17.06
N PHE A 44 -13.52 2.98 16.03
CA PHE A 44 -12.73 2.80 14.82
C PHE A 44 -13.48 3.27 13.58
N LEU A 45 -12.77 3.94 12.67
CA LEU A 45 -13.22 4.26 11.32
C LEU A 45 -12.23 3.67 10.33
N LEU A 46 -12.70 2.77 9.47
CA LEU A 46 -11.90 2.13 8.45
C LEU A 46 -12.33 2.62 7.07
N ARG A 47 -11.34 3.06 6.29
CA ARG A 47 -11.51 3.47 4.89
C ARG A 47 -10.57 2.67 4.02
N VAL A 48 -11.04 2.25 2.86
CA VAL A 48 -10.24 1.49 1.89
C VAL A 48 -10.21 2.19 0.54
N SER A 49 -9.08 2.11 -0.14
CA SER A 49 -8.93 2.53 -1.53
C SER A 49 -8.15 1.47 -2.29
N TYR A 50 -8.34 1.41 -3.60
CA TYR A 50 -7.66 0.43 -4.43
C TYR A 50 -7.20 1.08 -5.74
N LEU A 51 -5.89 1.08 -5.99
CA LEU A 51 -5.32 1.63 -7.21
C LEU A 51 -4.48 0.61 -7.97
N GLU A 52 -4.38 0.86 -9.27
CA GLU A 52 -3.50 0.17 -10.18
C GLU A 52 -2.44 1.13 -10.74
N ILE A 53 -1.22 0.62 -10.92
CA ILE A 53 -0.17 1.25 -11.71
C ILE A 53 0.11 0.35 -12.91
N TYR A 54 -0.37 0.76 -14.08
CA TYR A 54 -0.13 0.08 -15.35
C TYR A 54 0.52 1.07 -16.32
N ASN A 55 1.63 0.67 -16.94
CA ASN A 55 2.38 1.51 -17.89
C ASN A 55 2.69 2.92 -17.33
N GLU A 56 3.18 3.00 -16.08
CA GLU A 56 3.41 4.26 -15.34
C GLU A 56 2.19 5.20 -15.35
N THR A 57 0.96 4.68 -15.45
CA THR A 57 -0.30 5.40 -15.33
C THR A 57 -1.04 4.89 -14.11
N ILE A 58 -1.62 5.81 -13.33
CA ILE A 58 -2.36 5.45 -12.10
C ILE A 58 -3.84 5.42 -12.45
N ARG A 59 -4.53 4.38 -11.99
CA ARG A 59 -5.97 4.21 -12.13
C ARG A 59 -6.60 3.85 -10.81
N ASP A 60 -7.80 4.34 -10.57
CA ASP A 60 -8.60 4.00 -9.41
C ASP A 60 -9.46 2.79 -9.77
N LEU A 61 -9.24 1.68 -9.06
CA LEU A 61 -9.96 0.43 -9.30
C LEU A 61 -11.37 0.46 -8.69
N LEU A 62 -11.71 1.45 -7.87
CA LEU A 62 -13.05 1.61 -7.26
C LEU A 62 -13.90 2.67 -7.95
N ALA A 63 -13.27 3.54 -8.74
CA ALA A 63 -13.89 4.52 -9.63
C ALA A 63 -13.11 4.58 -10.96
N PRO A 64 -13.29 3.60 -11.87
CA PRO A 64 -12.58 3.52 -13.15
C PRO A 64 -12.78 4.75 -14.05
N GLU A 65 -13.86 5.51 -13.84
CA GLU A 65 -14.16 6.78 -14.49
C GLU A 65 -13.19 7.92 -14.12
N ASN A 66 -12.42 7.77 -13.04
CA ASN A 66 -11.43 8.76 -12.62
C ASN A 66 -10.21 8.75 -13.55
N GLU A 67 -10.29 9.53 -14.63
CA GLU A 67 -9.16 9.80 -15.51
C GLU A 67 -8.17 10.80 -14.87
N ASN A 68 -6.87 10.66 -15.16
CA ASN A 68 -5.80 11.60 -14.75
C ASN A 68 -5.45 11.68 -13.25
N ILE A 69 -5.43 10.54 -12.56
CA ILE A 69 -4.96 10.47 -11.16
C ILE A 69 -3.47 10.81 -11.06
N LYS A 70 -3.13 11.74 -10.15
CA LYS A 70 -1.78 12.29 -10.00
C LYS A 70 -1.21 12.03 -8.61
N ILE A 71 0.12 12.04 -8.54
CA ILE A 71 0.88 12.00 -7.29
C ILE A 71 1.19 13.43 -6.85
N HIS A 72 0.72 13.78 -5.67
CA HIS A 72 0.94 15.05 -5.01
C HIS A 72 1.93 14.89 -3.85
N GLU A 73 2.61 15.97 -3.49
CA GLU A 73 3.59 15.98 -2.40
C GLU A 73 3.36 17.25 -1.57
N ASN A 74 2.98 17.10 -0.30
CA ASN A 74 2.83 18.25 0.59
C ASN A 74 4.06 18.39 1.50
N LYS A 75 4.95 19.32 1.14
CA LYS A 75 6.19 19.63 1.88
C LYS A 75 5.97 20.48 3.13
N LYS A 76 4.77 21.04 3.35
CA LYS A 76 4.50 22.03 4.42
C LYS A 76 4.04 21.42 5.75
N ALA A 77 3.89 20.10 5.86
CA ALA A 77 3.33 19.46 7.05
C ALA A 77 4.37 19.08 8.13
N ASN A 78 5.46 19.85 8.24
CA ASN A 78 6.39 19.76 9.37
C ASN A 78 5.83 20.42 10.64
N ASN A 79 4.71 21.14 10.53
CA ASN A 79 3.95 21.66 11.66
C ASN A 79 2.74 20.75 11.88
N ASN A 80 2.61 20.21 13.10
CA ASN A 80 1.61 19.23 13.57
C ASN A 80 0.15 19.74 13.56
N ILE A 81 -0.31 20.38 12.48
CA ILE A 81 -1.68 20.87 12.34
C ILE A 81 -2.28 20.23 11.09
N ILE A 82 -2.97 19.10 11.29
CA ILE A 82 -3.88 18.55 10.28
C ILE A 82 -5.12 19.44 10.33
N LYS A 83 -5.30 20.34 9.35
CA LYS A 83 -6.55 21.10 9.20
C LYS A 83 -7.63 20.15 8.66
N GLU A 84 -8.79 20.14 9.30
CA GLU A 84 -9.93 19.21 9.07
C GLU A 84 -10.64 19.36 7.72
N ASN A 85 -10.16 20.18 6.79
CA ASN A 85 -10.81 20.34 5.48
C ASN A 85 -10.38 19.20 4.54
N ALA A 86 -11.04 18.05 4.71
CA ALA A 86 -10.81 16.79 4.02
C ALA A 86 -11.45 16.71 2.62
N GLU A 87 -12.00 17.79 2.08
CA GLU A 87 -12.68 17.72 0.76
C GLU A 87 -11.70 17.72 -0.42
N ASN A 88 -10.43 18.11 -0.24
CA ASN A 88 -9.45 18.21 -1.35
C ASN A 88 -8.02 17.74 -0.98
N GLY A 89 -7.87 16.78 -0.05
CA GLY A 89 -6.55 16.21 0.27
C GLY A 89 -5.62 17.09 1.13
N GLY A 90 -6.14 18.18 1.72
CA GLY A 90 -5.37 19.17 2.48
C GLY A 90 -4.76 18.69 3.81
N GLY A 91 -5.12 17.50 4.30
CA GLY A 91 -4.65 16.94 5.58
C GLY A 91 -3.55 15.87 5.48
N ARG A 92 -3.21 15.40 4.27
CA ARG A 92 -2.25 14.29 4.09
C ARG A 92 -0.80 14.79 4.14
N ARG A 93 0.00 14.20 5.04
CA ARG A 93 1.45 14.47 5.15
C ARG A 93 2.20 13.67 4.09
N GLY A 94 3.19 14.28 3.43
CA GLY A 94 4.07 13.58 2.51
C GLY A 94 3.47 13.35 1.11
N VAL A 95 3.81 12.21 0.51
CA VAL A 95 3.40 11.82 -0.86
C VAL A 95 2.03 11.12 -0.81
N TYR A 96 1.09 11.56 -1.65
CA TYR A 96 -0.24 10.96 -1.73
C TYR A 96 -0.81 11.02 -3.15
N VAL A 97 -1.85 10.24 -3.40
CA VAL A 97 -2.52 10.11 -4.70
C VAL A 97 -3.92 10.73 -4.61
N THR A 98 -4.29 11.57 -5.59
CA THR A 98 -5.62 12.20 -5.65
C THR A 98 -6.00 12.57 -7.10
N PRO A 99 -7.30 12.55 -7.47
CA PRO A 99 -8.41 11.98 -6.70
C PRO A 99 -8.27 10.46 -6.55
N MET A 100 -8.75 9.94 -5.42
CA MET A 100 -8.87 8.50 -5.13
C MET A 100 -10.17 8.29 -4.37
N LYS A 101 -11.00 7.37 -4.84
CA LYS A 101 -12.20 6.96 -4.14
C LYS A 101 -11.82 6.15 -2.91
N GLU A 102 -12.48 6.48 -1.82
CA GLU A 102 -12.37 5.78 -0.55
C GLU A 102 -13.73 5.30 -0.10
N GLU A 103 -13.82 4.05 0.30
CA GLU A 103 -15.05 3.44 0.79
C GLU A 103 -14.91 3.09 2.26
N ILE A 104 -15.95 3.38 3.04
CA ILE A 104 -16.01 3.02 4.46
C ILE A 104 -16.40 1.55 4.55
N VAL A 105 -15.65 0.79 5.36
CA VAL A 105 -15.89 -0.64 5.61
C VAL A 105 -16.19 -0.87 7.07
N THR A 106 -17.15 -1.76 7.33
CA THR A 106 -17.65 -2.03 8.69
C THR A 106 -17.38 -3.47 9.13
N CYS A 107 -17.10 -4.37 8.18
CA CYS A 107 -16.72 -5.74 8.46
C CYS A 107 -15.69 -6.28 7.45
N GLY A 108 -15.10 -7.43 7.77
CA GLY A 108 -14.13 -8.09 6.88
C GLY A 108 -14.71 -8.50 5.54
N GLN A 109 -16.03 -8.74 5.45
CA GLN A 109 -16.68 -9.05 4.18
C GLN A 109 -16.74 -7.83 3.25
N ASP A 110 -16.98 -6.64 3.79
CA ASP A 110 -16.97 -5.40 3.00
C ASP A 110 -15.62 -5.23 2.30
N VAL A 111 -14.53 -5.44 3.05
CA VAL A 111 -13.16 -5.38 2.52
C VAL A 111 -12.94 -6.37 1.38
N LEU A 112 -13.35 -7.63 1.55
CA LEU A 112 -13.23 -8.62 0.48
C LEU A 112 -14.04 -8.25 -0.75
N ASN A 113 -15.26 -7.74 -0.57
CA ASN A 113 -16.11 -7.31 -1.69
C ASN A 113 -15.47 -6.14 -2.47
N VAL A 114 -14.82 -5.21 -1.76
CA VAL A 114 -14.05 -4.12 -2.40
C VAL A 114 -12.90 -4.68 -3.22
N ILE A 115 -12.11 -5.61 -2.66
CA ILE A 115 -10.98 -6.22 -3.37
C ILE A 115 -11.48 -6.97 -4.61
N GLN A 116 -12.51 -7.81 -4.47
CA GLN A 116 -13.07 -8.59 -5.58
C GLN A 116 -13.54 -7.69 -6.73
N ARG A 117 -14.23 -6.58 -6.41
CA ARG A 117 -14.65 -5.59 -7.42
C ARG A 117 -13.46 -4.88 -8.06
N GLY A 118 -12.46 -4.49 -7.28
CA GLY A 118 -11.25 -3.86 -7.82
C GLY A 118 -10.47 -4.79 -8.74
N GLU A 119 -10.34 -6.07 -8.38
CA GLU A 119 -9.76 -7.10 -9.27
C GLU A 119 -10.60 -7.28 -10.55
N GLY A 120 -11.93 -7.29 -10.44
CA GLY A 120 -12.81 -7.30 -11.60
C GLY A 120 -12.54 -6.13 -12.57
N ASN A 121 -12.40 -4.93 -12.04
CA ASN A 121 -12.07 -3.73 -12.83
C ASN A 121 -10.65 -3.77 -13.40
N ARG A 122 -9.70 -4.35 -12.66
CA ARG A 122 -8.33 -4.62 -13.10
C ARG A 122 -8.31 -5.57 -14.31
N HIS A 123 -9.16 -6.60 -14.32
CA HIS A 123 -9.24 -7.59 -15.41
C HIS A 123 -9.90 -7.06 -16.70
N ILE A 124 -10.91 -6.19 -16.59
CA ILE A 124 -11.69 -5.73 -17.75
C ILE A 124 -10.89 -4.81 -18.70
N SER A 125 -9.80 -4.20 -18.22
CA SER A 125 -9.05 -3.21 -19.02
C SER A 125 -8.41 -3.74 -20.32
N THR A 126 -8.30 -5.05 -20.54
CA THR A 126 -7.72 -5.63 -21.77
C THR A 126 -8.22 -7.07 -22.03
N THR A 127 -8.27 -7.49 -23.29
CA THR A 127 -8.85 -8.76 -23.79
C THR A 127 -8.16 -10.06 -23.36
N ASP A 128 -7.04 -10.01 -22.62
CA ASP A 128 -6.30 -11.19 -22.17
C ASP A 128 -6.33 -11.36 -20.64
N TYR A 129 -7.27 -12.21 -20.19
CA TYR A 129 -7.60 -12.54 -18.80
C TYR A 129 -6.40 -12.89 -17.89
N ASN A 130 -5.37 -13.57 -18.42
CA ASN A 130 -4.23 -14.08 -17.64
C ASN A 130 -2.95 -13.22 -17.70
N LEU A 131 -2.92 -12.17 -18.53
CA LEU A 131 -1.71 -11.38 -18.77
C LEU A 131 -1.67 -10.05 -18.00
N HIS A 132 -2.79 -9.57 -17.46
CA HIS A 132 -2.85 -8.22 -16.93
C HIS A 132 -2.25 -8.08 -15.52
N SER A 133 -2.59 -8.99 -14.58
CA SER A 133 -2.04 -8.95 -13.21
C SER A 133 -0.53 -9.17 -13.16
N SER A 134 0.03 -9.89 -14.14
CA SER A 134 1.48 -9.99 -14.32
C SER A 134 2.16 -8.68 -14.74
N ARG A 135 1.40 -7.67 -15.16
CA ARG A 135 1.89 -6.49 -15.88
C ARG A 135 1.48 -5.16 -15.28
N SER A 136 0.63 -5.18 -14.27
CA SER A 136 0.29 -4.00 -13.47
C SER A 136 0.58 -4.26 -12.01
N HIS A 137 0.90 -3.21 -11.26
CA HIS A 137 0.98 -3.28 -9.80
C HIS A 137 -0.37 -2.87 -9.22
N ALA A 138 -0.85 -3.59 -8.22
CA ALA A 138 -2.05 -3.22 -7.49
C ALA A 138 -1.67 -2.85 -6.05
N ILE A 139 -2.22 -1.73 -5.57
CA ILE A 139 -2.00 -1.23 -4.21
C ILE A 139 -3.35 -1.06 -3.55
N PHE A 140 -3.70 -1.99 -2.67
CA PHE A 140 -4.84 -1.88 -1.79
C PHE A 140 -4.40 -1.18 -0.51
N GLN A 141 -5.03 -0.05 -0.17
CA GLN A 141 -4.72 0.72 1.02
C GLN A 141 -5.92 0.73 1.96
N MET A 142 -5.67 0.40 3.23
CA MET A 142 -6.61 0.52 4.33
C MET A 142 -6.09 1.57 5.32
N VAL A 143 -6.90 2.60 5.56
CA VAL A 143 -6.66 3.60 6.60
C VAL A 143 -7.53 3.25 7.80
N ILE A 144 -6.89 3.06 8.95
CA ILE A 144 -7.55 2.74 10.21
C ILE A 144 -7.36 3.94 11.13
N GLU A 145 -8.47 4.60 11.47
CA GLU A 145 -8.50 5.66 12.46
C GLU A 145 -9.12 5.13 13.75
N SER A 146 -8.46 5.35 14.89
CA SER A 146 -9.00 5.04 16.21
C SER A 146 -9.07 6.30 17.06
N ARG A 147 -10.13 6.45 17.84
CA ARG A 147 -10.25 7.47 18.89
C ARG A 147 -10.79 6.85 20.16
N GLN A 148 -10.40 7.39 21.31
CA GLN A 148 -10.96 6.96 22.59
C GLN A 148 -12.48 7.17 22.60
N ARG A 149 -13.21 6.14 22.99
CA ARG A 149 -14.66 6.17 23.13
C ARG A 149 -15.04 7.10 24.27
N ILE A 150 -16.08 7.90 24.04
CA ILE A 150 -16.60 8.82 25.06
C ILE A 150 -17.84 8.16 25.68
N PRO A 151 -17.88 7.88 26.99
CA PRO A 151 -19.03 7.26 27.63
C PRO A 151 -20.30 8.08 27.37
N GLU A 152 -21.41 7.41 27.03
CA GLU A 152 -22.67 8.06 26.67
C GLU A 152 -23.21 8.95 27.80
N ASN A 153 -22.98 8.55 29.06
CA ASN A 153 -23.34 9.27 30.28
C ASN A 153 -22.43 10.47 30.61
N SER A 154 -21.44 10.78 29.77
CA SER A 154 -20.56 11.95 29.96
C SER A 154 -21.33 13.25 29.72
N THR A 155 -21.13 14.25 30.59
CA THR A 155 -21.71 15.59 30.41
C THR A 155 -21.21 16.25 29.11
N SER A 156 -21.95 17.22 28.58
CA SER A 156 -21.57 17.95 27.35
C SER A 156 -20.19 18.61 27.44
N ILE A 157 -19.79 19.08 28.62
CA ILE A 157 -18.48 19.67 28.92
C ILE A 157 -17.38 18.60 28.91
N LEU A 158 -17.62 17.42 29.50
CA LEU A 158 -16.67 16.30 29.45
C LEU A 158 -16.52 15.75 28.02
N LYS A 159 -17.62 15.71 27.26
CA LYS A 159 -17.61 15.32 25.84
C LYS A 159 -16.77 16.26 24.99
N SER A 160 -16.85 17.58 25.19
CA SER A 160 -16.05 18.56 24.42
C SER A 160 -14.57 18.55 24.83
N SER A 161 -14.28 18.39 26.12
CA SER A 161 -12.91 18.26 26.63
C SER A 161 -12.25 16.97 26.12
N MET A 162 -12.93 15.81 26.19
CA MET A 162 -12.38 14.53 25.72
C MET A 162 -12.31 14.42 24.19
N LYS A 163 -13.18 15.11 23.42
CA LYS A 163 -13.00 15.23 21.97
C LYS A 163 -11.74 16.01 21.60
N SER A 164 -11.40 17.03 22.39
CA SER A 164 -10.21 17.86 22.20
C SER A 164 -8.93 17.17 22.68
N ALA A 165 -9.01 16.42 23.79
CA ALA A 165 -7.89 15.76 24.45
C ALA A 165 -7.64 14.31 23.99
N GLY A 166 -8.64 13.63 23.42
CA GLY A 166 -8.53 12.25 22.97
C GLY A 166 -7.49 12.09 21.87
N SER A 167 -6.53 11.19 22.06
CA SER A 167 -5.48 10.94 21.06
C SER A 167 -6.10 10.21 19.87
N LYS A 168 -6.32 10.92 18.76
CA LYS A 168 -6.62 10.31 17.47
C LYS A 168 -5.36 9.57 16.99
N ARG A 169 -5.49 8.28 16.68
CA ARG A 169 -4.43 7.54 15.99
C ARG A 169 -4.93 7.21 14.59
N SER A 170 -4.05 7.32 13.61
CA SER A 170 -4.32 6.93 12.23
C SER A 170 -3.16 6.10 11.74
N VAL A 171 -3.47 4.93 11.19
CA VAL A 171 -2.47 3.99 10.67
C VAL A 171 -2.87 3.60 9.26
N GLU A 172 -1.90 3.63 8.35
CA GLU A 172 -2.06 3.15 6.98
C GLU A 172 -1.51 1.72 6.87
N SER A 173 -2.32 0.82 6.34
CA SER A 173 -1.95 -0.54 5.96
C SER A 173 -2.02 -0.67 4.44
N ASN A 174 -0.91 -1.02 3.81
CA ASN A 174 -0.82 -1.19 2.36
C ASN A 174 -0.55 -2.66 2.05
N LEU A 175 -1.38 -3.24 1.18
CA LEU A 175 -1.21 -4.57 0.61
C LEU A 175 -0.92 -4.40 -0.88
N ILE A 176 0.25 -4.85 -1.31
CA ILE A 176 0.78 -4.55 -2.63
C ILE A 176 1.05 -5.86 -3.38
N ASP A 177 0.33 -6.04 -4.47
CA ASP A 177 0.58 -7.08 -5.46
C ASP A 177 1.42 -6.48 -6.59
N LEU A 178 2.70 -6.84 -6.65
CA LEU A 178 3.60 -6.34 -7.68
C LEU A 178 3.45 -7.15 -8.98
N ALA A 179 3.72 -6.50 -10.11
CA ALA A 179 3.85 -7.18 -11.39
C ALA A 179 4.96 -8.26 -11.38
N GLY A 180 4.97 -9.14 -12.38
CA GLY A 180 6.01 -10.16 -12.56
C GLY A 180 7.40 -9.55 -12.71
N SER A 181 8.38 -10.14 -12.03
CA SER A 181 9.79 -9.68 -12.05
C SER A 181 10.62 -10.20 -13.23
N GLU A 182 10.06 -11.07 -14.07
CA GLU A 182 10.78 -11.71 -15.16
C GLU A 182 11.13 -10.75 -16.31
N LYS A 183 12.18 -11.12 -17.05
CA LYS A 183 12.65 -10.32 -18.20
C LYS A 183 11.57 -10.23 -19.29
N ALA A 184 11.43 -9.03 -19.86
CA ALA A 184 10.47 -8.78 -20.94
C ALA A 184 10.69 -9.70 -22.15
N ALA A 185 9.58 -10.21 -22.70
CA ALA A 185 9.59 -11.07 -23.89
C ALA A 185 10.15 -10.35 -25.13
N SER A 186 10.64 -11.13 -26.08
CA SER A 186 11.35 -10.69 -27.29
C SER A 186 10.49 -9.91 -28.32
N ASN A 187 9.18 -9.79 -28.17
CA ASN A 187 8.32 -9.08 -29.14
C ASN A 187 8.33 -7.55 -28.93
N GLN A 188 8.33 -6.79 -30.02
CA GLN A 188 8.62 -5.34 -30.02
C GLN A 188 7.61 -4.48 -29.23
N ASP A 189 6.32 -4.78 -29.29
CA ASP A 189 5.29 -4.10 -28.46
C ASP A 189 5.36 -4.54 -26.99
N ARG A 190 5.62 -5.83 -26.75
CA ARG A 190 5.84 -6.38 -25.40
C ARG A 190 7.15 -5.86 -24.78
N ARG A 191 8.11 -5.40 -25.58
CA ARG A 191 9.33 -4.74 -25.08
C ARG A 191 9.05 -3.36 -24.51
N LYS A 192 8.21 -2.53 -25.14
CA LYS A 192 7.88 -1.20 -24.60
C LYS A 192 7.08 -1.31 -23.30
N GLU A 193 6.07 -2.16 -23.28
CA GLU A 193 5.26 -2.44 -22.09
C GLU A 193 6.09 -3.10 -20.97
N GLY A 194 6.84 -4.16 -21.32
CA GLY A 194 7.77 -4.83 -20.42
C GLY A 194 8.88 -3.91 -19.90
N ALA A 195 9.28 -2.88 -20.65
CA ALA A 195 10.25 -1.90 -20.19
C ALA A 195 9.71 -1.06 -19.03
N TYR A 196 8.42 -0.69 -19.00
CA TYR A 196 7.85 0.08 -17.88
C TYR A 196 7.62 -0.77 -16.63
N ILE A 197 7.18 -2.03 -16.79
CA ILE A 197 7.08 -2.99 -15.69
C ILE A 197 8.46 -3.19 -15.06
N ASN A 198 9.45 -3.51 -15.89
CA ASN A 198 10.82 -3.67 -15.44
C ASN A 198 11.40 -2.37 -14.90
N LYS A 199 11.01 -1.19 -15.41
CA LYS A 199 11.43 0.10 -14.87
C LYS A 199 10.99 0.23 -13.41
N SER A 200 9.71 0.05 -13.11
CA SER A 200 9.20 0.18 -11.73
C SER A 200 9.86 -0.79 -10.74
N LEU A 201 10.06 -2.06 -11.12
CA LEU A 201 10.72 -3.06 -10.28
C LEU A 201 12.23 -2.87 -10.19
N LEU A 202 12.89 -2.43 -11.27
CA LEU A 202 14.31 -2.08 -11.28
C LEU A 202 14.55 -0.87 -10.38
N THR A 203 13.75 0.19 -10.52
CA THR A 203 13.81 1.37 -9.65
C THR A 203 13.58 0.97 -8.19
N LEU A 204 12.62 0.09 -7.90
CA LEU A 204 12.44 -0.46 -6.55
C LEU A 204 13.70 -1.18 -6.05
N GLY A 205 14.30 -2.04 -6.89
CA GLY A 205 15.57 -2.69 -6.59
C GLY A 205 16.72 -1.72 -6.32
N THR A 206 16.82 -0.64 -7.08
CA THR A 206 17.81 0.44 -6.88
C THR A 206 17.56 1.20 -5.59
N VAL A 207 16.31 1.55 -5.30
CA VAL A 207 15.92 2.21 -4.04
C VAL A 207 16.30 1.35 -2.84
N ILE A 208 15.94 0.06 -2.86
CA ILE A 208 16.31 -0.88 -1.80
C ILE A 208 17.82 -0.98 -1.66
N SER A 209 18.58 -1.10 -2.75
CA SER A 209 20.04 -1.21 -2.69
C SER A 209 20.66 0.04 -2.05
N LYS A 210 20.24 1.24 -2.47
CA LYS A 210 20.70 2.51 -1.88
C LYS A 210 20.30 2.67 -0.41
N LEU A 211 19.15 2.14 0.01
CA LEU A 211 18.74 2.13 1.42
C LEU A 211 19.61 1.20 2.28
N THR A 212 20.23 0.17 1.69
CA THR A 212 21.15 -0.72 2.40
C THR A 212 22.59 -0.21 2.48
N GLU A 213 22.96 0.70 1.57
CA GLU A 213 24.28 1.35 1.51
C GLU A 213 24.35 2.50 2.54
N SER A 214 24.26 2.15 3.82
CA SER A 214 24.30 3.12 4.93
C SER A 214 25.69 3.76 5.06
N GLY A 215 25.85 5.00 4.58
CA GLY A 215 27.06 5.79 4.76
C GLY A 215 26.93 7.24 4.25
N LYS A 216 27.89 8.11 4.63
CA LYS A 216 28.00 9.53 4.22
C LYS A 216 28.02 9.78 2.69
N ASN A 217 28.07 8.71 1.89
CA ASN A 217 28.04 8.70 0.42
C ASN A 217 26.76 8.09 -0.17
N SER A 218 25.69 7.93 0.62
CA SER A 218 24.36 7.55 0.10
C SER A 218 23.80 8.72 -0.71
N GLY A 219 24.20 8.82 -1.97
CA GLY A 219 23.69 9.83 -2.90
C GLY A 219 22.17 9.78 -3.02
N HIS A 220 21.62 10.65 -3.86
CA HIS A 220 20.17 10.76 -4.08
C HIS A 220 19.48 9.39 -4.27
N ILE A 221 18.46 9.08 -3.45
CA ILE A 221 17.60 7.91 -3.62
C ILE A 221 16.51 8.22 -4.66
N PRO A 222 16.44 7.47 -5.78
CA PRO A 222 15.64 7.82 -6.94
C PRO A 222 14.16 7.42 -6.79
N TYR A 223 13.49 7.81 -5.70
CA TYR A 223 12.06 7.51 -5.50
C TYR A 223 11.18 8.04 -6.64
N ARG A 224 11.62 9.11 -7.31
CA ARG A 224 10.87 9.81 -8.36
C ARG A 224 10.94 9.12 -9.73
N ASP A 225 11.82 8.15 -9.91
CA ASP A 225 12.06 7.52 -11.22
C ASP A 225 10.91 6.59 -11.65
N SER A 226 10.10 6.11 -10.70
CA SER A 226 8.86 5.37 -10.95
C SER A 226 7.73 5.86 -10.05
N LYS A 227 6.48 5.82 -10.55
CA LYS A 227 5.30 6.16 -9.74
C LYS A 227 5.14 5.21 -8.55
N LEU A 228 5.47 3.93 -8.73
CA LEU A 228 5.47 2.94 -7.67
C LEU A 228 6.37 3.35 -6.51
N THR A 229 7.67 3.57 -6.76
CA THR A 229 8.61 3.96 -5.69
C THR A 229 8.28 5.31 -5.07
N ARG A 230 7.63 6.20 -5.83
CA ARG A 230 7.20 7.50 -5.33
C ARG A 230 6.03 7.37 -4.35
N ILE A 231 5.03 6.54 -4.68
CA ILE A 231 3.92 6.20 -3.77
C ILE A 231 4.43 5.46 -2.53
N LEU A 232 5.42 4.57 -2.68
CA LEU A 232 5.99 3.79 -1.58
C LEU A 232 7.01 4.54 -0.73
N GLN A 233 7.41 5.74 -1.14
CA GLN A 233 8.42 6.53 -0.44
C GLN A 233 8.13 6.64 1.07
N PRO A 234 6.91 6.98 1.54
CA PRO A 234 6.61 7.03 2.97
C PRO A 234 6.83 5.70 3.70
N SER A 235 6.62 4.57 3.02
CA SER A 235 6.83 3.24 3.60
C SER A 235 8.30 2.83 3.66
N LEU A 236 9.09 3.22 2.65
CA LEU A 236 10.48 2.80 2.49
C LEU A 236 11.49 3.75 3.13
N SER A 237 11.15 5.04 3.30
CA SER A 237 12.02 6.03 3.95
C SER A 237 11.49 6.51 5.31
N GLY A 238 10.29 6.08 5.70
CA GLY A 238 9.60 6.58 6.88
C GLY A 238 9.59 5.60 8.06
N HIS A 239 8.56 5.73 8.88
CA HIS A 239 8.38 4.99 10.13
C HIS A 239 7.48 3.74 9.97
N ALA A 240 7.33 3.23 8.75
CA ALA A 240 6.48 2.06 8.50
C ALA A 240 7.21 0.74 8.78
N LYS A 241 6.46 -0.26 9.26
CA LYS A 241 6.89 -1.66 9.19
C LYS A 241 6.68 -2.17 7.76
N VAL A 242 7.72 -2.75 7.17
CA VAL A 242 7.69 -3.30 5.82
C VAL A 242 7.90 -4.82 5.87
N VAL A 243 7.05 -5.56 5.16
CA VAL A 243 7.15 -7.01 4.99
C VAL A 243 7.19 -7.33 3.50
N VAL A 244 8.10 -8.19 3.06
CA VAL A 244 8.15 -8.66 1.67
C VAL A 244 7.96 -10.17 1.64
N ILE A 245 6.88 -10.60 0.99
CA ILE A 245 6.56 -11.98 0.67
C ILE A 245 7.19 -12.29 -0.68
N CYS A 246 8.24 -13.10 -0.67
CA CYS A 246 8.89 -13.55 -1.89
C CYS A 246 8.28 -14.86 -2.36
N THR A 247 7.73 -14.85 -3.57
CA THR A 247 7.08 -15.99 -4.19
C THR A 247 7.97 -16.53 -5.31
N ILE A 248 8.22 -17.83 -5.31
CA ILE A 248 9.09 -18.51 -6.28
C ILE A 248 8.31 -19.62 -6.97
N SER A 249 8.78 -20.06 -8.14
CA SER A 249 8.19 -21.19 -8.85
C SER A 249 9.13 -22.40 -8.79
N PRO A 250 8.63 -23.61 -8.47
CA PRO A 250 9.45 -24.82 -8.46
C PRO A 250 9.76 -25.34 -9.87
N HIS A 251 9.19 -24.74 -10.92
CA HIS A 251 9.38 -25.18 -12.29
C HIS A 251 10.84 -25.00 -12.76
N ILE A 252 11.38 -25.97 -13.49
CA ILE A 252 12.80 -25.93 -13.93
C ILE A 252 13.12 -24.69 -14.78
N GLY A 253 12.20 -24.28 -15.65
CA GLY A 253 12.35 -23.06 -16.47
C GLY A 253 12.26 -21.75 -15.68
N ALA A 254 11.94 -21.81 -14.38
CA ALA A 254 11.80 -20.66 -13.50
C ALA A 254 12.97 -20.50 -12.52
N VAL A 255 13.98 -21.36 -12.58
CA VAL A 255 15.11 -21.37 -11.63
C VAL A 255 15.85 -20.04 -11.63
N ASP A 256 16.17 -19.48 -12.80
CA ASP A 256 16.91 -18.21 -12.90
C ASP A 256 16.15 -17.05 -12.27
N GLU A 257 14.83 -16.96 -12.51
CA GLU A 257 13.99 -15.91 -11.96
C GLU A 257 13.71 -16.10 -10.46
N SER A 258 13.64 -17.36 -10.01
CA SER A 258 13.57 -17.69 -8.59
C SER A 258 14.86 -17.29 -7.86
N ILE A 259 16.03 -17.52 -8.47
CA ILE A 259 17.32 -17.03 -7.95
C ILE A 259 17.35 -15.50 -7.90
N ASN A 260 16.83 -14.80 -8.92
CA ASN A 260 16.73 -13.34 -8.90
C ASN A 260 15.84 -12.83 -7.76
N THR A 261 14.72 -13.52 -7.52
CA THR A 261 13.81 -13.25 -6.41
C THR A 261 14.51 -13.39 -5.06
N LEU A 262 15.28 -14.46 -4.85
CA LEU A 262 16.04 -14.68 -3.62
C LEU A 262 17.19 -13.67 -3.44
N LYS A 263 17.86 -13.27 -4.53
CA LYS A 263 18.85 -12.17 -4.50
C LYS A 263 18.22 -10.85 -4.08
N PHE A 264 17.00 -10.55 -4.56
CA PHE A 264 16.24 -9.39 -4.13
C PHE A 264 15.89 -9.47 -2.63
N ALA A 265 15.37 -10.60 -2.15
CA ALA A 265 15.07 -10.84 -0.75
C ALA A 265 16.29 -10.61 0.17
N THR A 266 17.46 -11.08 -0.27
CA THR A 266 18.74 -10.93 0.44
C THR A 266 19.14 -9.46 0.61
N ARG A 267 18.84 -8.61 -0.38
CA ARG A 267 19.05 -7.16 -0.29
C ARG A 267 18.03 -6.51 0.64
N VAL A 268 16.74 -6.80 0.45
CA VAL A 268 15.65 -6.25 1.28
C VAL A 268 15.89 -6.51 2.77
N LYS A 269 16.36 -7.72 3.13
CA LYS A 269 16.65 -8.09 4.54
C LYS A 269 17.64 -7.15 5.24
N LYS A 270 18.50 -6.47 4.49
CA LYS A 270 19.51 -5.55 5.02
C LYS A 270 18.98 -4.13 5.23
N VAL A 271 17.76 -3.82 4.77
CA VAL A 271 17.16 -2.50 4.93
C VAL A 271 16.74 -2.34 6.40
N VAL A 272 17.28 -1.32 7.06
CA VAL A 272 16.94 -0.98 8.45
C VAL A 272 16.01 0.23 8.44
N LEU A 273 14.75 0.03 8.83
CA LEU A 273 13.75 1.10 8.95
C LEU A 273 13.55 1.49 10.41
N ALA A 274 13.43 2.79 10.68
CA ALA A 274 13.21 3.32 12.03
C ALA A 274 11.70 3.42 12.33
N ALA A 275 10.98 2.29 12.37
CA ALA A 275 9.54 2.30 12.63
C ALA A 275 9.20 2.85 14.04
N LYS A 276 8.19 3.74 14.13
CA LYS A 276 7.72 4.36 15.38
C LYS A 276 6.19 4.32 15.45
N ASN A 277 5.63 4.27 16.66
CA ASN A 277 4.20 4.39 16.89
C ASN A 277 3.79 5.87 16.81
N ASP A 278 3.06 6.26 15.77
CA ASP A 278 2.56 7.63 15.63
C ASP A 278 1.36 7.86 16.57
N ALA A 279 1.62 8.45 17.74
CA ALA A 279 0.58 9.09 18.54
C ALA A 279 0.40 10.53 18.05
N VAL A 280 -0.75 10.86 17.44
CA VAL A 280 -1.09 12.27 17.23
C VAL A 280 -1.49 12.84 18.59
N ARG A 281 -0.55 13.52 19.24
CA ARG A 281 -0.85 14.35 20.41
C ARG A 281 -1.43 15.66 19.90
N ASN A 282 -2.71 15.91 20.17
CA ASN A 282 -3.27 17.26 20.06
C ASN A 282 -2.52 18.16 21.05
N LYS A 283 -1.70 19.09 20.54
CA LYS A 283 -1.11 20.17 21.34
C LYS A 283 -2.10 21.33 21.41
N TYR A 284 -3.13 21.17 22.22
CA TYR A 284 -3.88 22.30 22.76
C TYR A 284 -4.13 22.00 24.24
N GLY A 285 -3.17 22.43 25.05
CA GLY A 285 -3.28 22.63 26.49
C GLY A 285 -2.80 24.04 26.79
#